data_AF-A0A2D6PAK1-F1
#
_entry.id   AF-A0A2D6PAK1-F1
#
_cell.length_a   1.000
_cell.length_b   1.000
_cell.length_c   1.000
_cell.angle_alpha   90.00
_cell.angle_beta   90.00
_cell.angle_gamma   90.00
#
_symmetry.space_group_name_H-M   'P 1'
#
loop_
_entity.id
_entity.type
_entity.pdbx_description
1 polymer ?
#
loop_
_entity_poly.entity_id
_entity_poly.type
_entity_poly.pdbx_seq_one_letter_code
_entity_poly.pdbx_strand_id
1 'polypeptide(L)' 'MPEFICAYFGKDWTITARGFSSAKQAEKHGLFMMPTAGVFGFAVIAQDDKMWTLRDDFSVLSGKETITQTDLNNFAISF' A
#
# COMPACT_ATOMS: atom_id res chain seq x y z
N MET A 1 17.44 0.37 7.49
CA MET A 1 16.61 1.51 7.05
C MET A 1 15.18 1.02 6.99
N PRO A 2 14.19 1.80 7.44
CA PRO A 2 12.79 1.42 7.31
C PRO A 2 12.46 1.22 5.83
N GLU A 3 11.87 0.07 5.51
CA GLU A 3 11.33 -0.21 4.17
C GLU A 3 9.90 0.31 4.11
N PHE A 4 9.57 1.01 3.04
CA PHE A 4 8.20 1.43 2.76
C PHE A 4 7.67 0.71 1.53
N ILE A 5 6.38 0.42 1.57
CA ILE A 5 5.62 -0.29 0.55
C ILE A 5 4.45 0.58 0.12
N CYS A 6 4.12 0.52 -1.17
CA CYS A 6 2.86 0.99 -1.72
C CYS A 6 2.08 -0.22 -2.24
N ALA A 7 0.96 -0.55 -1.61
CA ALA A 7 0.04 -1.57 -2.08
C ALA A 7 -1.16 -0.89 -2.74
N TYR A 8 -1.20 -0.84 -4.07
CA TYR A 8 -2.33 -0.29 -4.82
C TYR A 8 -3.24 -1.42 -5.32
N PHE A 9 -4.54 -1.15 -5.37
CA PHE A 9 -5.54 -2.21 -5.54
C PHE A 9 -6.68 -1.79 -6.47
N GLY A 10 -7.36 -2.81 -6.99
CA GLY A 10 -8.58 -2.69 -7.77
C GLY A 10 -9.58 -3.78 -7.41
N LYS A 11 -10.62 -3.93 -8.24
CA LYS A 11 -11.61 -5.00 -8.08
C LYS A 11 -10.91 -6.37 -8.23
N ASP A 12 -10.70 -7.05 -7.11
CA ASP A 12 -10.15 -8.41 -6.99
C ASP A 12 -8.64 -8.55 -7.28
N TRP A 13 -7.86 -7.47 -7.14
CA TRP A 13 -6.40 -7.55 -7.27
C TRP A 13 -5.67 -6.51 -6.42
N THR A 14 -4.42 -6.82 -6.06
CA THR A 14 -3.52 -5.89 -5.37
C THR A 14 -2.10 -6.08 -5.88
N ILE A 15 -1.38 -4.98 -6.13
CA ILE A 15 0.04 -5.00 -6.46
C ILE A 15 0.81 -4.29 -5.35
N THR A 16 1.85 -4.97 -4.87
CA THR A 16 2.75 -4.46 -3.82
C THR A 16 4.04 -3.95 -4.46
N ALA A 17 4.23 -2.63 -4.50
CA ALA A 17 5.49 -2.00 -4.88
C ALA A 17 6.37 -1.76 -3.63
N ARG A 18 7.67 -2.05 -3.74
CA ARG A 18 8.64 -2.07 -2.64
C ARG A 18 9.86 -1.20 -2.93
N GLY A 19 10.74 -1.05 -1.94
CA GLY A 19 12.03 -0.37 -2.09
C GLY A 19 11.97 1.14 -1.93
N PHE A 20 10.89 1.67 -1.35
CA PHE A 20 10.78 3.10 -1.07
C PHE A 20 11.56 3.45 0.20
N SER A 21 12.27 4.58 0.17
CA SER A 21 13.09 5.07 1.29
C SER A 21 12.31 5.91 2.31
N SER A 22 11.06 6.29 1.98
CA SER A 22 10.16 7.06 2.85
C SER A 22 8.69 6.84 2.48
N ALA A 23 7.80 7.06 3.44
CA ALA A 23 6.34 7.01 3.21
C ALA A 23 5.91 7.96 2.06
N LYS A 24 6.50 9.15 1.98
CA LYS A 24 6.20 10.14 0.94
C LYS A 24 6.58 9.68 -0.47
N GLN A 25 7.62 8.86 -0.61
CA GLN A 25 7.96 8.26 -1.91
C GLN A 25 6.96 7.18 -2.31
N ALA A 26 6.55 6.34 -1.35
CA ALA A 26 5.51 5.33 -1.56
C ALA A 26 4.16 5.99 -1.92
N GLU A 27 3.76 7.05 -1.21
CA GLU A 27 2.58 7.86 -1.50
C GLU A 27 2.64 8.45 -2.92
N LYS A 28 3.76 9.08 -3.28
CA LYS A 28 3.93 9.65 -4.63
C LYS A 28 3.76 8.59 -5.72
N HIS A 29 4.23 7.37 -5.48
CA HIS A 29 4.01 6.25 -6.40
C HIS A 29 2.53 5.85 -6.45
N GLY A 30 1.86 5.70 -5.31
CA GLY A 30 0.42 5.42 -5.26
C GLY A 30 -0.41 6.46 -6.00
N LEU A 31 -0.17 7.75 -5.75
CA LEU A 31 -0.81 8.87 -6.44
C LEU A 31 -0.55 8.85 -7.95
N PHE A 32 0.64 8.45 -8.37
CA PHE A 32 0.97 8.27 -9.79
C PHE A 32 0.18 7.11 -10.41
N MET A 33 -0.13 6.05 -9.64
CA MET A 33 -0.90 4.90 -10.11
C MET A 33 -2.42 5.15 -10.11
N MET A 34 -2.94 6.08 -9.31
CA MET A 34 -4.38 6.37 -9.19
C MET A 34 -5.13 6.61 -10.52
N PRO A 35 -4.57 7.29 -11.54
CA PRO A 35 -5.24 7.48 -12.82
C PRO A 35 -5.34 6.20 -13.67
N THR A 36 -4.64 5.12 -13.28
CA THR A 36 -4.65 3.85 -14.01
C THR A 36 -6.02 3.20 -13.91
N ALA A 37 -6.58 2.79 -15.07
CA ALA A 37 -7.88 2.15 -15.13
C ALA A 37 -7.96 0.93 -14.19
N GLY A 38 -8.96 0.92 -13.31
CA GLY A 38 -9.18 -0.17 -12.36
C GLY A 38 -8.45 -0.01 -11.01
N VAL A 39 -7.66 1.05 -10.80
CA VAL A 39 -7.12 1.38 -9.47
C VAL A 39 -8.17 2.15 -8.67
N PHE A 40 -8.46 1.67 -7.46
CA PHE A 40 -9.44 2.28 -6.54
C PHE A 40 -8.78 3.04 -5.39
N GLY A 41 -7.55 2.68 -5.04
CA GLY A 41 -6.83 3.29 -3.94
C GLY A 41 -5.47 2.63 -3.73
N PHE A 42 -4.80 3.03 -2.67
CA PHE A 42 -3.55 2.40 -2.24
C PHE A 42 -3.31 2.57 -0.73
N ALA A 43 -2.60 1.61 -0.16
CA ALA A 43 -2.11 1.63 1.21
C ALA A 43 -0.58 1.83 1.24
N VAL A 44 -0.11 2.75 2.07
CA VAL A 44 1.31 2.92 2.39
C VAL A 44 1.61 2.18 3.68
N ILE A 45 2.62 1.32 3.65
CA ILE A 45 2.92 0.42 4.76
C ILE A 45 4.40 0.55 5.08
N ALA A 46 4.71 0.78 6.36
CA ALA A 46 6.07 0.95 6.86
C ALA A 46 6.51 -0.30 7.62
N GLN A 47 7.76 -0.70 7.46
CA GLN A 47 8.39 -1.71 8.29
C GLN A 47 9.08 -1.04 9.50
N ASP A 48 8.49 -1.21 10.68
CA ASP A 48 9.00 -0.70 11.96
C ASP A 48 9.38 -1.90 12.85
N ASP A 49 10.67 -2.06 13.19
CA ASP A 49 11.22 -3.05 14.16
C ASP A 49 10.59 -4.47 14.12
N LYS A 50 10.35 -4.99 12.89
CA LYS A 50 9.76 -6.31 12.54
C LYS A 50 8.23 -6.36 12.43
N MET A 51 7.55 -5.24 12.58
CA MET A 51 6.12 -5.13 12.33
C MET A 51 5.88 -4.30 11.07
N TRP A 52 4.84 -4.66 10.33
CA TRP A 52 4.34 -3.84 9.24
C TRP A 52 3.19 -3.00 9.78
N THR A 53 3.28 -1.69 9.60
CA THR A 53 2.28 -0.74 10.10
C THR A 53 1.73 0.08 8.94
N LEU A 54 0.40 0.12 8.85
CA LEU A 54 -0.30 0.98 7.92
C LEU A 54 -0.06 2.45 8.27
N ARG A 55 0.21 3.25 7.25
CA ARG A 55 0.36 4.70 7.34
C ARG A 55 -0.85 5.35 6.69
N ASP A 56 -1.94 5.45 7.43
CA ASP A 56 -3.22 6.00 6.93
C ASP A 56 -3.07 7.42 6.37
N ASP A 57 -2.25 8.26 7.00
CA ASP A 57 -2.00 9.64 6.56
C ASP A 57 -1.36 9.77 5.17
N PHE A 58 -0.77 8.68 4.66
CA PHE A 58 -0.13 8.61 3.35
C PHE A 58 -0.88 7.68 2.39
N SER A 59 -2.04 7.16 2.79
CA SER A 59 -2.83 6.18 2.04
C SER A 59 -4.10 6.81 1.47
N VAL A 60 -4.62 6.23 0.40
CA VAL A 60 -5.94 6.59 -0.15
C VAL A 60 -6.83 5.35 -0.04
N LEU A 61 -7.60 5.31 1.05
CA LEU A 61 -8.51 4.23 1.42
C LEU A 61 -9.89 4.82 1.70
N SER A 62 -10.96 4.07 1.39
CA SER A 62 -12.33 4.49 1.70
C SER A 62 -12.77 4.17 3.14
N GLY A 63 -11.95 3.41 3.87
CA GLY A 63 -12.22 2.94 5.23
C GLY A 63 -13.09 1.70 5.28
N LYS A 64 -13.39 1.09 4.14
CA LYS A 64 -14.16 -0.17 4.02
C LYS A 64 -13.26 -1.36 3.71
N GLU A 65 -12.02 -1.09 3.31
CA GLU A 65 -11.08 -2.09 2.88
C GLU A 65 -10.47 -2.83 4.08
N THR A 66 -10.27 -4.13 3.92
CA THR A 66 -9.47 -4.96 4.81
C THR A 66 -8.10 -5.18 4.19
N ILE A 67 -7.05 -4.90 4.96
CA ILE A 67 -5.66 -5.04 4.53
C ILE A 67 -5.05 -6.24 5.24
N THR A 68 -4.63 -7.25 4.49
CA THR A 68 -4.04 -8.48 5.02
C THR A 68 -2.63 -8.68 4.50
N GLN A 69 -1.69 -8.97 5.39
CA GLN A 69 -0.34 -9.40 5.00
C GLN A 69 -0.38 -10.85 4.52
N THR A 70 0.25 -11.14 3.39
CA THR A 70 0.37 -12.49 2.82
C THR A 70 1.71 -13.14 3.18
N ASP A 71 1.83 -14.45 2.94
CA ASP A 71 2.99 -15.28 3.31
C ASP A 71 4.33 -14.82 2.69
N LEU A 72 4.29 -14.01 1.63
CA LEU A 72 5.46 -13.44 0.95
C LEU A 72 5.74 -11.98 1.36
N ASN A 73 5.25 -11.57 2.54
CA ASN A 73 5.25 -10.19 3.04
C ASN A 73 4.52 -9.18 2.15
N ASN A 74 3.81 -9.62 1.11
CA ASN A 74 2.99 -8.74 0.28
C ASN A 74 1.69 -8.38 1.01
N PHE A 75 0.91 -7.48 0.42
CA PHE A 75 -0.35 -7.06 0.99
C PHE A 75 -1.47 -7.30 0.00
N ALA A 76 -2.58 -7.85 0.51
CA ALA A 76 -3.83 -7.98 -0.20
C ALA A 76 -4.82 -6.98 0.39
N ILE A 77 -5.56 -6.29 -0.48
CA ILE A 77 -6.58 -5.33 -0.10
C ILE A 77 -7.90 -5.79 -0.72
N SER A 78 -8.88 -6.05 0.13
CA SER A 78 -10.21 -6.53 -0.26
C SER A 78 -11.31 -5.68 0.39
N PHE A 79 -12.54 -5.79 -0.11
CA PHE A 79 -13.74 -5.18 0.47
C PHE A 79 -14.52 -6.18 1.31
#